data_AF-A0A5B0FRG9-F1
#
_entry.id   AF-A0A5B0FRG9-F1
#
_cell.length_a   1.000
_cell.length_b   1.000
_cell.length_c   1.000
_cell.angle_alpha   90.00
_cell.angle_beta   90.00
_cell.angle_gamma   90.00
#
_symmetry.space_group_name_H-M   'P 1'
#
loop_
_entity.id
_entity.type
_entity.pdbx_description
1 polymer ?
#
loop_
_entity_poly.entity_id
_entity_poly.type
_entity_poly.pdbx_seq_one_letter_code
_entity_poly.pdbx_strand_id
1 'polypeptide(L)'
;MALFLIGTFACLCLSFTSLVRPAEESASKFPLRISPNGRHITDNNGVPFLMVADVAWQMLRRLSYTDAVQYMDIRKSQSFNTLLVQLLPMLPTQRNYHKAAPFINNDIGKPNKAYFDYFEKIIAAAKERNLVVGIVVSRKSWNAVFDAHDEAAWKEYGVYVGKAFAKHSNIIWIVSEEEYQSAAQFGAISEGIRSVSDGQILASLNTCSPTNINESSPNHSNLKFIIPDSTVTPSEYAALANWQKNSAEAALRPFLIANSEFPREMTDQSVMIRNQAYQSILSSAAGFCHMSTIKNFNPTWKVNIGKDGAEYIHELVKILKGIPWEYMQPDKPDLLIDSLDKSEIGIVSLSNKRLSMLYLPTSRPVRLDLNQLQGDVFGAVWYSPRTGRRWDGGKFTNKEEAIVQPPDSQPGWDWILLIGSKQ
;
A
#
# COMPACT_ATOMS: atom_id res chain seq x y z
N MET A 1 -45.63 -50.36 -55.42
CA MET A 1 -44.61 -51.15 -56.14
C MET A 1 -43.32 -50.35 -56.09
N ALA A 2 -42.28 -50.95 -55.53
CA ALA A 2 -40.91 -50.50 -55.24
C ALA A 2 -40.38 -49.16 -55.81
N LEU A 3 -39.64 -48.39 -55.00
CA LEU A 3 -38.17 -48.38 -55.07
C LEU A 3 -37.55 -47.69 -53.84
N PHE A 4 -36.60 -48.40 -53.21
CA PHE A 4 -35.72 -47.95 -52.13
C PHE A 4 -34.64 -47.01 -52.67
N LEU A 5 -34.34 -45.91 -51.97
CA LEU A 5 -33.12 -45.11 -52.16
C LEU A 5 -32.35 -45.08 -50.85
N ILE A 6 -31.20 -45.75 -50.84
CA ILE A 6 -30.23 -45.79 -49.75
C ILE A 6 -29.33 -44.55 -49.90
N GLY A 7 -29.42 -43.61 -48.97
CA GLY A 7 -28.51 -42.47 -48.87
C GLY A 7 -27.38 -42.76 -47.89
N THR A 8 -26.15 -42.94 -48.41
CA THR A 8 -24.91 -43.00 -47.63
C THR A 8 -24.57 -41.65 -47.02
N PHE A 9 -24.56 -41.55 -45.69
CA PHE A 9 -24.03 -40.41 -44.93
C PHE A 9 -22.50 -40.55 -44.83
N ALA A 10 -21.77 -39.65 -45.50
CA ALA A 10 -20.33 -39.50 -45.30
C ALA A 10 -20.08 -38.57 -44.10
N CYS A 11 -19.60 -39.13 -42.99
CA CYS A 11 -19.10 -38.37 -41.85
C CYS A 11 -17.74 -37.73 -42.21
N LEU A 12 -17.72 -36.41 -42.45
CA LEU A 12 -16.49 -35.64 -42.42
C LEU A 12 -16.08 -35.39 -40.96
N CYS A 13 -15.09 -36.15 -40.48
CA CYS A 13 -14.38 -35.83 -39.25
C CYS A 13 -13.46 -34.63 -39.49
N LEU A 14 -13.92 -33.43 -39.16
CA LEU A 14 -13.06 -32.25 -39.04
C LEU A 14 -12.22 -32.38 -37.77
N SER A 15 -10.98 -32.83 -37.93
CA SER A 15 -9.97 -32.78 -36.87
C SER A 15 -9.62 -31.32 -36.56
N PHE A 16 -10.16 -30.79 -35.46
CA PHE A 16 -9.69 -29.55 -34.85
C PHE A 16 -8.31 -29.81 -34.22
N THR A 17 -7.24 -29.57 -34.99
CA THR A 17 -5.92 -29.37 -34.40
C THR A 17 -5.95 -28.05 -33.65
N SER A 18 -5.99 -28.11 -32.31
CA SER A 18 -5.77 -26.93 -31.48
C SER A 18 -4.34 -26.43 -31.72
N LEU A 19 -4.22 -25.33 -32.48
CA LEU A 19 -3.02 -24.52 -32.49
C LEU A 19 -2.84 -23.98 -31.07
N VAL A 20 -1.97 -24.63 -30.29
CA VAL A 20 -1.44 -24.09 -29.04
C VAL A 20 -0.71 -22.81 -29.42
N ARG A 21 -1.35 -21.66 -29.18
CA ARG A 21 -0.67 -20.37 -29.20
C ARG A 21 0.47 -20.44 -28.17
N PRO A 22 1.70 -20.00 -28.52
CA PRO A 22 2.73 -19.81 -27.51
C PRO A 22 2.16 -18.90 -26.42
N ALA A 23 2.40 -19.23 -25.16
CA ALA A 23 2.07 -18.33 -24.05
C ALA A 23 2.76 -16.99 -24.33
N GLU A 24 1.97 -15.92 -24.54
CA GLU A 24 2.50 -14.57 -24.51
C GLU A 24 3.26 -14.42 -23.19
N GLU A 25 4.56 -14.16 -23.28
CA GLU A 25 5.38 -13.78 -22.14
C GLU A 25 4.66 -12.61 -21.46
N SER A 26 4.10 -12.84 -20.26
CA SER A 26 3.29 -11.81 -19.63
C SER A 26 4.17 -10.57 -19.45
N ALA A 27 3.79 -9.46 -20.07
CA ALA A 27 4.56 -8.22 -20.02
C ALA A 27 4.90 -7.87 -18.56
N SER A 28 6.17 -7.47 -18.33
CA SER A 28 6.68 -7.17 -16.98
C SER A 28 5.75 -6.20 -16.25
N LYS A 29 5.33 -6.54 -15.03
CA LYS A 29 4.52 -5.65 -14.16
C LYS A 29 5.27 -4.40 -13.69
N PHE A 30 6.59 -4.39 -13.81
CA PHE A 30 7.45 -3.35 -13.29
C PHE A 30 8.24 -2.65 -14.41
N PRO A 31 8.65 -1.38 -14.24
CA PRO A 31 8.47 -0.54 -13.05
C PRO A 31 7.02 -0.07 -12.85
N LEU A 32 6.66 0.20 -11.59
CA LEU A 32 5.36 0.81 -11.28
C LEU A 32 5.32 2.25 -11.78
N ARG A 33 4.10 2.75 -12.06
CA ARG A 33 3.87 4.10 -12.57
C ARG A 33 2.77 4.81 -11.80
N ILE A 34 2.83 6.13 -11.74
CA ILE A 34 1.70 6.93 -11.29
C ILE A 34 0.63 6.90 -12.38
N SER A 35 -0.60 6.65 -11.98
CA SER A 35 -1.76 6.69 -12.89
C SER A 35 -1.89 8.06 -13.58
N PRO A 36 -2.46 8.13 -14.80
CA PRO A 36 -2.64 9.40 -15.51
C PRO A 36 -3.45 10.46 -14.75
N ASN A 37 -4.33 10.03 -13.84
CA ASN A 37 -5.13 10.94 -13.01
C ASN A 37 -4.41 11.40 -11.73
N GLY A 38 -3.20 10.91 -11.45
CA GLY A 38 -2.39 11.30 -10.29
C GLY A 38 -2.88 10.74 -8.94
N ARG A 39 -3.84 9.81 -8.91
CA ARG A 39 -4.49 9.38 -7.66
C ARG A 39 -4.05 8.03 -7.13
N HIS A 40 -3.68 7.12 -8.02
CA HIS A 40 -3.26 5.76 -7.66
C HIS A 40 -2.01 5.33 -8.42
N ILE A 41 -1.56 4.11 -8.14
CA ILE A 41 -0.39 3.49 -8.74
C ILE A 41 -0.89 2.43 -9.73
N THR A 42 -0.17 2.27 -10.83
CA THR A 42 -0.41 1.23 -11.84
C THR A 42 0.84 0.40 -12.02
N ASP A 43 0.65 -0.85 -12.44
CA ASP A 43 1.74 -1.64 -13.00
C ASP A 43 2.16 -1.09 -14.37
N ASN A 44 3.25 -1.61 -14.94
CA ASN A 44 3.77 -1.14 -16.22
C ASN A 44 2.81 -1.39 -17.42
N ASN A 45 1.74 -2.16 -17.23
CA ASN A 45 0.71 -2.45 -18.22
C ASN A 45 -0.56 -1.60 -18.01
N GLY A 46 -0.55 -0.68 -17.04
CA GLY A 46 -1.69 0.18 -16.72
C GLY A 46 -2.73 -0.47 -15.81
N VAL A 47 -2.46 -1.65 -15.24
CA VAL A 47 -3.36 -2.30 -14.29
C VAL A 47 -3.25 -1.61 -12.93
N PRO A 48 -4.37 -1.21 -12.28
CA PRO A 48 -4.35 -0.63 -10.96
C PRO A 48 -3.59 -1.51 -9.96
N PHE A 49 -2.66 -0.89 -9.23
CA PHE A 49 -1.82 -1.52 -8.24
C PHE A 49 -2.18 -0.98 -6.85
N LEU A 50 -3.04 -1.71 -6.13
CA LEU A 50 -3.29 -1.43 -4.71
C LEU A 50 -2.02 -1.76 -3.93
N MET A 51 -1.32 -0.76 -3.41
CA MET A 51 -0.07 -0.99 -2.70
C MET A 51 -0.34 -1.49 -1.27
N VAL A 52 0.16 -2.66 -0.95
CA VAL A 52 0.04 -3.29 0.38
C VAL A 52 1.45 -3.51 0.88
N ALA A 53 1.92 -2.52 1.64
CA ALA A 53 3.31 -2.43 2.07
C ALA A 53 3.50 -2.99 3.48
N ASP A 54 4.62 -3.65 3.76
CA ASP A 54 5.08 -3.93 5.12
C ASP A 54 6.39 -3.19 5.41
N VAL A 55 6.56 -2.77 6.66
CA VAL A 55 7.75 -2.07 7.12
C VAL A 55 8.80 -3.04 7.67
N ALA A 56 9.96 -3.11 7.02
CA ALA A 56 11.03 -4.06 7.34
C ALA A 56 12.36 -3.37 7.70
N TRP A 57 12.33 -2.36 8.59
CA TRP A 57 13.47 -1.51 8.93
C TRP A 57 14.78 -2.27 9.21
N GLN A 58 14.76 -3.27 10.09
CA GLN A 58 16.01 -3.91 10.49
C GLN A 58 16.44 -5.06 9.57
N MET A 59 15.81 -5.26 8.40
CA MET A 59 16.01 -6.44 7.54
C MET A 59 17.50 -6.68 7.24
N LEU A 60 18.20 -5.67 6.70
CA LEU A 60 19.60 -5.81 6.31
C LEU A 60 20.54 -6.06 7.50
N ARG A 61 20.16 -5.56 8.68
CA ARG A 61 20.94 -5.71 9.91
C ARG A 61 20.74 -7.07 10.58
N ARG A 62 19.52 -7.59 10.55
CA ARG A 62 19.11 -8.70 11.43
C ARG A 62 18.95 -10.02 10.72
N LEU A 63 18.63 -10.01 9.43
CA LEU A 63 18.29 -11.24 8.72
C LEU A 63 19.47 -11.73 7.89
N SER A 64 19.66 -13.05 7.90
CA SER A 64 20.38 -13.77 6.85
C SER A 64 19.59 -13.71 5.53
N TYR A 65 20.22 -14.06 4.40
CA TYR A 65 19.51 -14.18 3.13
C TYR A 65 18.32 -15.16 3.21
N THR A 66 18.53 -16.32 3.83
CA THR A 66 17.50 -17.35 3.99
C THR A 66 16.33 -16.85 4.86
N ASP A 67 16.62 -16.13 5.94
CA ASP A 67 15.57 -15.56 6.80
C ASP A 67 14.81 -14.43 6.11
N ALA A 68 15.50 -13.59 5.33
CA ALA A 68 14.87 -12.54 4.55
C ALA A 68 13.92 -13.12 3.48
N VAL A 69 14.36 -14.19 2.80
CA VAL A 69 13.52 -14.97 1.89
C VAL A 69 12.30 -15.56 2.61
N GLN A 70 12.50 -16.20 3.77
CA GLN A 70 11.39 -16.74 4.58
C GLN A 70 10.38 -15.65 4.94
N TYR A 71 10.85 -14.48 5.37
CA TYR A 71 10.00 -13.34 5.67
C TYR A 71 9.21 -12.87 4.43
N MET A 72 9.87 -12.76 3.27
CA MET A 72 9.21 -12.37 2.02
C MET A 72 8.14 -13.38 1.59
N ASP A 73 8.40 -14.68 1.72
CA ASP A 73 7.44 -15.74 1.39
C ASP A 73 6.19 -15.67 2.28
N ILE A 74 6.38 -15.41 3.58
CA ILE A 74 5.28 -15.22 4.53
C ILE A 74 4.48 -13.96 4.18
N ARG A 75 5.14 -12.81 3.97
CA ARG A 75 4.43 -11.58 3.60
C ARG A 75 3.72 -11.70 2.27
N LYS A 76 4.31 -12.39 1.29
CA LYS A 76 3.65 -12.65 0.01
C LYS A 76 2.37 -13.48 0.18
N SER A 77 2.40 -14.53 1.01
CA SER A 77 1.21 -15.34 1.28
C SER A 77 0.13 -14.56 2.03
N GLN A 78 0.52 -13.58 2.85
CA GLN A 78 -0.36 -12.60 3.50
C GLN A 78 -0.82 -11.46 2.58
N SER A 79 -0.61 -11.57 1.27
CA SER A 79 -1.03 -10.60 0.23
C SER A 79 -0.29 -9.25 0.21
N PHE A 80 0.80 -9.12 0.96
CA PHE A 80 1.71 -8.00 0.77
C PHE A 80 2.36 -8.07 -0.61
N ASN A 81 2.53 -6.90 -1.21
CA ASN A 81 3.15 -6.74 -2.52
C ASN A 81 4.32 -5.75 -2.51
N THR A 82 4.56 -5.08 -1.39
CA THR A 82 5.60 -4.07 -1.24
C THR A 82 6.28 -4.21 0.12
N LEU A 83 7.59 -4.03 0.19
CA LEU A 83 8.37 -4.04 1.42
C LEU A 83 9.18 -2.75 1.50
N LEU A 84 9.07 -2.03 2.61
CA LEU A 84 9.88 -0.85 2.87
C LEU A 84 11.12 -1.25 3.66
N VAL A 85 12.29 -1.02 3.07
CA VAL A 85 13.58 -1.41 3.63
C VAL A 85 14.43 -0.15 3.75
N GLN A 86 14.95 0.14 4.94
CA GLN A 86 15.98 1.16 5.08
C GLN A 86 17.30 0.63 4.54
N LEU A 87 17.88 1.39 3.62
CA LEU A 87 19.14 1.07 2.99
C LEU A 87 20.29 1.12 4.00
N LEU A 88 20.26 2.11 4.89
CA LEU A 88 21.26 2.30 5.93
C LEU A 88 20.72 1.75 7.26
N PRO A 89 21.57 1.17 8.13
CA PRO A 89 21.12 0.65 9.42
C PRO A 89 20.65 1.80 10.32
N MET A 90 19.93 1.50 11.40
CA MET A 90 19.36 2.55 12.25
C MET A 90 20.40 3.50 12.87
N LEU A 91 21.63 3.07 13.12
CA LEU A 91 22.71 3.94 13.59
C LEU A 91 23.97 3.76 12.74
N PRO A 92 24.79 4.81 12.53
CA PRO A 92 26.05 4.72 11.77
C PRO A 92 27.08 3.72 12.31
N THR A 93 27.02 3.43 13.61
CA THR A 93 27.90 2.45 14.27
C THR A 93 27.48 1.00 14.00
N GLN A 94 26.28 0.77 13.48
CA GLN A 94 25.77 -0.56 13.21
C GLN A 94 26.26 -1.11 11.87
N ARG A 95 26.10 -2.42 11.71
CA ARG A 95 26.54 -3.20 10.55
C ARG A 95 25.37 -4.03 10.03
N ASN A 96 25.46 -4.50 8.78
CA ASN A 96 24.52 -5.50 8.27
C ASN A 96 24.71 -6.86 8.98
N TYR A 97 23.87 -7.84 8.64
CA TYR A 97 23.97 -9.20 9.16
C TYR A 97 25.38 -9.82 8.98
N HIS A 98 26.05 -9.49 7.88
CA HIS A 98 27.40 -9.93 7.54
C HIS A 98 28.52 -9.09 8.18
N LYS A 99 28.20 -8.25 9.17
CA LYS A 99 29.13 -7.36 9.89
C LYS A 99 29.80 -6.29 9.02
N ALA A 100 29.29 -6.02 7.82
CA ALA A 100 29.77 -4.96 6.95
C ALA A 100 29.14 -3.60 7.31
N ALA A 101 29.93 -2.53 7.26
CA ALA A 101 29.45 -1.14 7.35
C ALA A 101 29.01 -0.67 5.95
N PRO A 102 28.02 0.24 5.82
CA PRO A 102 27.65 0.79 4.52
C PRO A 102 28.77 1.63 3.89
N PHE A 103 29.58 2.30 4.71
CA PHE A 103 30.64 3.17 4.25
C PHE A 103 31.95 2.89 5.00
N ILE A 104 33.08 3.12 4.34
CA ILE A 104 34.40 3.08 4.98
C ILE A 104 34.56 4.36 5.81
N ASN A 105 34.80 4.22 7.11
CA ASN A 105 34.95 5.35 8.06
C ASN A 105 33.78 6.36 8.06
N ASN A 106 32.55 5.90 7.76
CA ASN A 106 31.36 6.76 7.59
C ASN A 106 31.52 7.88 6.53
N ASP A 107 32.43 7.71 5.58
CA ASP A 107 32.56 8.61 4.43
C ASP A 107 31.57 8.18 3.34
N ILE A 108 30.54 9.00 3.09
CA ILE A 108 29.47 8.64 2.14
C ILE A 108 29.98 8.53 0.69
N GLY A 109 31.15 9.12 0.39
CA GLY A 109 31.86 8.98 -0.88
C GLY A 109 32.66 7.67 -1.00
N LYS A 110 32.74 6.86 0.07
CA LYS A 110 33.44 5.56 0.09
C LYS A 110 32.48 4.42 0.45
N PRO A 111 31.51 4.12 -0.42
CA PRO A 111 30.57 3.03 -0.20
C PRO A 111 31.27 1.66 -0.18
N ASN A 112 30.84 0.81 0.74
CA ASN A 112 31.37 -0.53 0.90
C ASN A 112 30.60 -1.53 0.03
N LYS A 113 31.23 -2.01 -1.04
CA LYS A 113 30.64 -2.94 -2.00
C LYS A 113 29.98 -4.16 -1.33
N ALA A 114 30.62 -4.79 -0.34
CA ALA A 114 30.07 -5.98 0.31
C ALA A 114 28.74 -5.72 1.05
N TYR A 115 28.52 -4.48 1.53
CA TYR A 115 27.26 -4.08 2.14
C TYR A 115 26.14 -3.99 1.10
N PHE A 116 26.39 -3.25 0.01
CA PHE A 116 25.40 -3.01 -1.04
C PHE A 116 25.11 -4.25 -1.90
N ASP A 117 26.11 -5.12 -2.12
CA ASP A 117 25.94 -6.43 -2.79
C ASP A 117 24.94 -7.32 -2.03
N TYR A 118 24.92 -7.26 -0.69
CA TYR A 118 23.93 -8.00 0.09
C TYR A 118 22.51 -7.46 -0.16
N PHE A 119 22.34 -6.13 -0.20
CA PHE A 119 21.04 -5.54 -0.48
C PHE A 119 20.56 -5.84 -1.91
N GLU A 120 21.45 -5.87 -2.89
CA GLU A 120 21.12 -6.29 -4.25
C GLU A 120 20.48 -7.69 -4.29
N LYS A 121 21.03 -8.64 -3.53
CA LYS A 121 20.47 -10.00 -3.40
C LYS A 121 19.06 -9.98 -2.81
N ILE A 122 18.79 -9.09 -1.86
CA ILE A 122 17.45 -8.91 -1.27
C ILE A 122 16.46 -8.36 -2.30
N ILE A 123 16.85 -7.37 -3.11
CA ILE A 123 16.00 -6.81 -4.17
C ILE A 123 15.68 -7.86 -5.22
N ALA A 124 16.67 -8.66 -5.64
CA ALA A 124 16.49 -9.76 -6.58
C ALA A 124 15.52 -10.83 -6.03
N ALA A 125 15.69 -11.25 -4.78
CA ALA A 125 14.80 -12.22 -4.13
C ALA A 125 13.36 -11.70 -4.00
N ALA A 126 13.19 -10.40 -3.76
CA ALA A 126 11.87 -9.76 -3.76
C ALA A 126 11.23 -9.78 -5.17
N LYS A 127 12.03 -9.55 -6.23
CA LYS A 127 11.56 -9.59 -7.62
C LYS A 127 11.00 -10.95 -8.01
N GLU A 128 11.70 -12.04 -7.66
CA GLU A 128 11.26 -13.42 -7.89
C GLU A 128 9.87 -13.71 -7.28
N ARG A 129 9.50 -12.98 -6.21
CA ARG A 129 8.23 -13.09 -5.50
C ARG A 129 7.19 -12.08 -5.96
N ASN A 130 7.48 -11.31 -7.00
CA ASN A 130 6.68 -10.16 -7.43
C ASN A 130 6.39 -9.21 -6.27
N LEU A 131 7.43 -8.86 -5.50
CA LEU A 131 7.41 -7.86 -4.45
C LEU A 131 8.19 -6.63 -4.88
N VAL A 132 7.64 -5.46 -4.59
CA VAL A 132 8.31 -4.16 -4.74
C VAL A 132 9.16 -3.90 -3.51
N VAL A 133 10.34 -3.33 -3.68
CA VAL A 133 11.18 -2.85 -2.59
C VAL A 133 11.17 -1.32 -2.59
N GLY A 134 10.56 -0.73 -1.58
CA GLY A 134 10.71 0.69 -1.27
C GLY A 134 12.03 0.91 -0.54
N ILE A 135 12.99 1.55 -1.21
CA ILE A 135 14.33 1.80 -0.71
C ILE A 135 14.35 3.13 0.03
N VAL A 136 14.32 3.10 1.36
CA VAL A 136 14.51 4.31 2.18
C VAL A 136 16.01 4.63 2.22
N VAL A 137 16.43 5.60 1.41
CA VAL A 137 17.86 5.84 1.11
C VAL A 137 18.65 6.45 2.26
N SER A 138 17.98 7.22 3.11
CA SER A 138 18.54 7.84 4.32
C SER A 138 17.42 8.14 5.32
N ARG A 139 17.77 8.23 6.59
CA ARG A 139 16.88 8.64 7.68
C ARG A 139 17.64 9.55 8.66
N LYS A 140 16.87 10.22 9.54
CA LYS A 140 17.34 11.14 10.61
C LYS A 140 18.66 10.74 11.28
N SER A 141 18.79 9.48 11.65
CA SER A 141 19.94 8.99 12.42
C SER A 141 21.28 9.06 11.67
N TRP A 142 21.25 9.31 10.36
CA TRP A 142 22.43 9.49 9.52
C TRP A 142 22.76 10.94 9.21
N ASN A 143 21.94 11.91 9.61
CA ASN A 143 22.15 13.31 9.25
C ASN A 143 23.53 13.81 9.66
N ALA A 144 23.99 13.54 10.89
CA ALA A 144 25.33 13.98 11.33
C ALA A 144 26.48 13.46 10.44
N VAL A 145 26.29 12.30 9.78
CA VAL A 145 27.26 11.78 8.81
C VAL A 145 27.15 12.52 7.48
N PHE A 146 25.93 12.76 7.00
CA PHE A 146 25.71 13.50 5.75
C PHE A 146 26.12 14.97 5.89
N ASP A 147 25.78 15.64 7.00
CA ASP A 147 26.06 17.05 7.28
C ASP A 147 27.57 17.34 7.44
N ALA A 148 28.40 16.30 7.58
CA ALA A 148 29.86 16.40 7.52
C ALA A 148 30.40 16.50 6.08
N HIS A 149 29.53 16.43 5.07
CA HIS A 149 29.84 16.51 3.65
C HIS A 149 29.06 17.65 2.99
N ASP A 150 29.47 18.02 1.78
CA ASP A 150 28.82 19.07 0.99
C ASP A 150 27.70 18.51 0.07
N GLU A 151 27.00 19.43 -0.60
CA GLU A 151 25.91 19.10 -1.51
C GLU A 151 26.33 18.22 -2.69
N ALA A 152 27.58 18.41 -3.19
CA ALA A 152 28.13 17.59 -4.25
C ALA A 152 28.29 16.13 -3.81
N ALA A 153 28.77 15.89 -2.59
CA ALA A 153 28.86 14.56 -2.02
C ALA A 153 27.48 13.90 -1.81
N TRP A 154 26.46 14.67 -1.41
CA TRP A 154 25.08 14.16 -1.31
C TRP A 154 24.53 13.72 -2.66
N LYS A 155 24.79 14.51 -3.71
CA LYS A 155 24.42 14.16 -5.08
C LYS A 155 25.14 12.92 -5.58
N GLU A 156 26.46 12.83 -5.38
CA GLU A 156 27.24 11.65 -5.74
C GLU A 156 26.81 10.39 -4.97
N TYR A 157 26.40 10.52 -3.70
CA TYR A 157 25.76 9.42 -2.98
C TYR A 157 24.46 8.97 -3.68
N GLY A 158 23.61 9.92 -4.08
CA GLY A 158 22.40 9.63 -4.86
C GLY A 158 22.71 8.92 -6.18
N VAL A 159 23.73 9.38 -6.93
CA VAL A 159 24.19 8.76 -8.19
C VAL A 159 24.70 7.34 -7.93
N TYR A 160 25.50 7.13 -6.88
CA TYR A 160 26.03 5.82 -6.54
C TYR A 160 24.90 4.82 -6.23
N VAL A 161 23.97 5.19 -5.35
CA VAL A 161 22.82 4.34 -4.98
C VAL A 161 21.94 4.08 -6.19
N GLY A 162 21.69 5.10 -7.03
CA GLY A 162 20.97 4.96 -8.28
C GLY A 162 21.62 3.96 -9.22
N LYS A 163 22.92 4.09 -9.51
CA LYS A 163 23.68 3.15 -10.36
C LYS A 163 23.68 1.72 -9.81
N ALA A 164 23.74 1.58 -8.49
CA ALA A 164 23.76 0.27 -7.85
C ALA A 164 22.45 -0.50 -8.06
N PHE A 165 21.29 0.17 -7.97
CA PHE A 165 20.01 -0.54 -7.92
C PHE A 165 19.00 -0.21 -9.03
N ALA A 166 19.16 0.85 -9.83
CA ALA A 166 18.21 1.24 -10.89
C ALA A 166 17.97 0.14 -11.95
N LYS A 167 18.92 -0.79 -12.14
CA LYS A 167 18.74 -1.98 -12.98
C LYS A 167 17.59 -2.90 -12.53
N HIS A 168 17.14 -2.80 -11.28
CA HIS A 168 16.01 -3.57 -10.76
C HIS A 168 14.71 -2.81 -10.98
N SER A 169 13.80 -3.37 -11.77
CA SER A 169 12.52 -2.73 -12.09
C SER A 169 11.54 -2.68 -10.91
N ASN A 170 11.66 -3.58 -9.93
CA ASN A 170 10.74 -3.73 -8.80
C ASN A 170 11.09 -2.83 -7.59
N ILE A 171 11.57 -1.62 -7.82
CA ILE A 171 11.96 -0.71 -6.73
C ILE A 171 11.19 0.62 -6.78
N ILE A 172 11.10 1.26 -5.62
CA ILE A 172 10.68 2.64 -5.45
C ILE A 172 11.74 3.32 -4.61
N TRP A 173 12.22 4.49 -5.04
CA TRP A 173 13.15 5.30 -4.26
C TRP A 173 12.38 6.08 -3.20
N ILE A 174 12.85 6.10 -1.96
CA ILE A 174 12.19 6.82 -0.87
C ILE A 174 13.21 7.71 -0.17
N VAL A 175 13.01 9.03 -0.25
CA VAL A 175 13.90 10.05 0.33
C VAL A 175 13.15 10.79 1.44
N SER A 176 13.78 11.02 2.59
CA SER A 176 13.10 11.64 3.74
C SER A 176 12.85 13.15 3.53
N GLU A 177 11.61 13.59 3.72
CA GLU A 177 11.17 14.99 3.58
C GLU A 177 10.84 15.56 4.98
N GLU A 178 11.19 16.83 5.18
CA GLU A 178 10.76 17.73 6.26
C GLU A 178 11.25 17.53 7.69
N GLU A 179 11.15 16.36 8.32
CA GLU A 179 11.25 16.40 9.78
C GLU A 179 12.70 16.43 10.29
N TYR A 180 13.67 16.00 9.47
CA TYR A 180 15.07 15.88 9.90
C TYR A 180 16.11 16.14 8.83
N GLN A 181 15.75 16.20 7.55
CA GLN A 181 16.71 16.34 6.45
C GLN A 181 16.49 17.68 5.76
N SER A 182 17.57 18.43 5.49
CA SER A 182 17.45 19.73 4.83
C SER A 182 16.85 19.56 3.42
N ALA A 183 16.06 20.54 2.98
CA ALA A 183 15.48 20.52 1.62
C ALA A 183 16.58 20.39 0.54
N ALA A 184 17.76 20.95 0.79
CA ALA A 184 18.94 20.81 -0.07
C ALA A 184 19.45 19.37 -0.14
N GLN A 185 19.54 18.67 1.01
CA GLN A 185 19.98 17.27 1.02
C GLN A 185 18.97 16.35 0.34
N PHE A 186 17.65 16.58 0.51
CA PHE A 186 16.64 15.87 -0.29
C PHE A 186 16.85 16.11 -1.79
N GLY A 187 16.99 17.39 -2.19
CA GLY A 187 17.13 17.79 -3.58
C GLY A 187 18.34 17.13 -4.25
N ALA A 188 19.52 17.25 -3.63
CA ALA A 188 20.76 16.70 -4.14
C ALA A 188 20.73 15.17 -4.29
N ILE A 189 20.28 14.44 -3.26
CA ILE A 189 20.16 12.97 -3.33
C ILE A 189 19.16 12.56 -4.41
N SER A 190 18.00 13.22 -4.47
CA SER A 190 16.95 12.91 -5.43
C SER A 190 17.38 13.19 -6.87
N GLU A 191 18.08 14.29 -7.11
CA GLU A 191 18.64 14.62 -8.42
C GLU A 191 19.71 13.61 -8.84
N GLY A 192 20.60 13.23 -7.91
CA GLY A 192 21.61 12.20 -8.13
C GLY A 192 20.99 10.87 -8.55
N ILE A 193 19.97 10.41 -7.83
CA ILE A 193 19.22 9.19 -8.17
C ILE A 193 18.59 9.33 -9.57
N ARG A 194 17.82 10.39 -9.81
CA ARG A 194 17.10 10.63 -11.08
C ARG A 194 18.01 10.65 -12.30
N SER A 195 19.24 11.14 -12.15
CA SER A 195 20.21 11.19 -13.25
C SER A 195 20.55 9.81 -13.84
N VAL A 196 20.23 8.72 -13.12
CA VAL A 196 20.57 7.34 -13.49
C VAL A 196 19.42 6.33 -13.32
N SER A 197 18.21 6.79 -12.95
CA SER A 197 17.05 5.92 -12.64
C SER A 197 15.77 6.33 -13.36
N ASP A 198 15.88 6.66 -14.66
CA ASP A 198 14.75 7.12 -15.45
C ASP A 198 13.57 6.13 -15.46
N GLY A 199 12.35 6.68 -15.41
CA GLY A 199 11.10 5.93 -15.38
C GLY A 199 10.74 5.24 -14.05
N GLN A 200 11.56 5.33 -13.01
CA GLN A 200 11.24 4.79 -11.68
C GLN A 200 10.60 5.83 -10.76
N ILE A 201 9.69 5.39 -9.89
CA ILE A 201 9.04 6.25 -8.91
C ILE A 201 10.06 6.70 -7.84
N LEU A 202 10.11 8.01 -7.60
CA LEU A 202 10.75 8.59 -6.43
C LEU A 202 9.67 9.14 -5.49
N ALA A 203 9.65 8.65 -4.26
CA ALA A 203 8.72 9.01 -3.21
C ALA A 203 9.39 9.83 -2.10
N SER A 204 8.61 10.66 -1.41
CA SER A 204 9.03 11.25 -0.14
C SER A 204 8.57 10.42 1.06
N LEU A 205 9.29 10.52 2.18
CA LEU A 205 8.95 9.92 3.47
C LEU A 205 8.78 10.99 4.54
N ASN A 206 7.63 10.99 5.20
CA ASN A 206 7.31 11.84 6.33
C ASN A 206 6.97 10.98 7.56
N THR A 207 7.34 11.46 8.74
CA THR A 207 7.12 10.75 10.03
C THR A 207 5.98 11.33 10.87
N CYS A 208 5.35 12.40 10.40
CA CYS A 208 4.25 13.08 11.06
C CYS A 208 3.15 13.47 10.05
N SER A 209 2.05 14.02 10.57
CA SER A 209 0.93 14.49 9.76
C SER A 209 1.37 15.59 8.78
N PRO A 210 1.02 15.50 7.48
CA PRO A 210 1.32 16.56 6.52
C PRO A 210 0.67 17.88 6.96
N THR A 211 1.37 18.99 6.79
CA THR A 211 0.82 20.32 7.14
C THR A 211 0.07 20.96 5.97
N ASN A 212 0.29 20.55 4.72
CA ASN A 212 -0.36 21.11 3.53
C ASN A 212 -0.69 20.08 2.44
N ILE A 213 -1.75 20.35 1.67
CA ILE A 213 -2.33 19.46 0.63
C ILE A 213 -1.53 19.52 -0.68
N ASN A 214 -1.01 20.70 -1.00
CA ASN A 214 -0.32 21.03 -2.24
C ASN A 214 0.97 21.79 -1.93
N GLU A 215 1.96 21.10 -1.39
CA GLU A 215 3.31 21.67 -1.31
C GLU A 215 3.80 21.95 -2.74
N SER A 216 4.03 23.22 -3.04
CA SER A 216 4.95 23.67 -4.08
C SER A 216 6.38 23.42 -3.58
N SER A 217 6.68 22.18 -3.19
CA SER A 217 8.03 21.81 -2.81
C SER A 217 8.88 21.87 -4.09
N PRO A 218 10.03 22.58 -4.09
CA PRO A 218 10.98 22.50 -5.21
C PRO A 218 11.47 21.06 -5.42
N ASN A 219 11.29 20.23 -4.39
CA ASN A 219 11.56 18.81 -4.36
C ASN A 219 10.37 18.03 -4.92
N HIS A 220 10.39 17.79 -6.23
CA HIS A 220 9.38 16.94 -6.86
C HIS A 220 9.49 15.51 -6.32
N SER A 221 8.39 14.92 -5.83
CA SER A 221 8.26 13.47 -5.60
C SER A 221 6.96 12.99 -6.25
N ASN A 222 6.96 11.75 -6.74
CA ASN A 222 5.84 11.12 -7.44
C ASN A 222 4.81 10.50 -6.48
N LEU A 223 5.23 10.17 -5.26
CA LEU A 223 4.48 9.41 -4.26
C LEU A 223 4.86 9.90 -2.85
N LYS A 224 3.96 9.85 -1.88
CA LYS A 224 4.26 10.18 -0.47
C LYS A 224 4.04 8.98 0.44
N PHE A 225 5.03 8.63 1.24
CA PHE A 225 4.88 7.69 2.36
C PHE A 225 4.79 8.50 3.65
N ILE A 226 3.71 8.31 4.40
CA ILE A 226 3.54 8.89 5.74
C ILE A 226 3.62 7.72 6.70
N ILE A 227 4.74 7.58 7.39
CA ILE A 227 5.00 6.48 8.31
C ILE A 227 5.22 7.08 9.70
N PRO A 228 4.15 7.21 10.51
CA PRO A 228 4.24 7.67 11.89
C PRO A 228 5.35 6.94 12.66
N ASP A 229 6.15 7.66 13.45
CA ASP A 229 7.05 7.00 14.38
C ASP A 229 6.24 6.28 15.49
N SER A 230 6.85 5.28 16.11
CA SER A 230 6.38 4.57 17.30
C SER A 230 6.07 5.46 18.51
N THR A 231 6.47 6.74 18.47
CA THR A 231 6.21 7.73 19.51
C THR A 231 5.02 8.64 19.20
N VAL A 232 4.36 8.46 18.05
CA VAL A 232 3.21 9.28 17.64
C VAL A 232 2.04 9.04 18.58
N THR A 233 1.48 10.13 19.08
CA THR A 233 0.35 10.14 20.01
C THR A 233 -0.97 9.80 19.28
N PRO A 234 -1.99 9.29 20.00
CA PRO A 234 -3.32 9.12 19.44
C PRO A 234 -3.90 10.39 18.80
N SER A 235 -3.60 11.56 19.38
CA SER A 235 -4.03 12.87 18.85
C SER A 235 -3.38 13.22 17.52
N GLU A 236 -2.09 12.94 17.35
CA GLU A 236 -1.39 13.18 16.08
C GLU A 236 -1.91 12.24 14.99
N TYR A 237 -2.17 10.97 15.32
CA TYR A 237 -2.77 10.04 14.37
C TYR A 237 -4.20 10.46 14.00
N ALA A 238 -5.00 10.95 14.97
CA ALA A 238 -6.32 11.51 14.70
C ALA A 238 -6.25 12.75 13.79
N ALA A 239 -5.22 13.59 13.94
CA ALA A 239 -4.96 14.72 13.05
C ALA A 239 -4.63 14.25 11.63
N LEU A 240 -3.82 13.19 11.47
CA LEU A 240 -3.53 12.58 10.17
C LEU A 240 -4.80 12.04 9.51
N ALA A 241 -5.62 11.31 10.27
CA ALA A 241 -6.92 10.79 9.86
C ALA A 241 -7.87 11.91 9.38
N ASN A 242 -7.93 13.01 10.13
CA ASN A 242 -8.72 14.19 9.75
C ASN A 242 -8.18 14.89 8.50
N TRP A 243 -6.85 15.08 8.42
CA TRP A 243 -6.20 15.62 7.23
C TRP A 243 -6.58 14.79 6.01
N GLN A 244 -6.50 13.45 6.13
CA GLN A 244 -6.82 12.54 5.06
C GLN A 244 -8.28 12.67 4.62
N LYS A 245 -9.23 12.62 5.56
CA LYS A 245 -10.67 12.75 5.28
C LYS A 245 -11.00 14.05 4.55
N ASN A 246 -10.32 15.15 4.88
CA ASN A 246 -10.63 16.48 4.35
C ASN A 246 -9.84 16.85 3.09
N SER A 247 -8.66 16.24 2.87
CA SER A 247 -7.68 16.73 1.91
C SER A 247 -7.38 15.75 0.77
N ALA A 248 -7.61 14.46 0.99
CA ALA A 248 -7.14 13.43 0.07
C ALA A 248 -7.87 13.44 -1.28
N GLU A 249 -9.13 13.92 -1.34
CA GLU A 249 -9.83 14.12 -2.61
C GLU A 249 -9.13 15.17 -3.49
N ALA A 250 -8.52 16.20 -2.89
CA ALA A 250 -7.79 17.23 -3.64
C ALA A 250 -6.34 16.84 -3.97
N ALA A 251 -5.81 15.78 -3.36
CA ALA A 251 -4.43 15.35 -3.58
C ALA A 251 -4.25 14.77 -5.00
N LEU A 252 -3.32 15.36 -5.76
CA LEU A 252 -2.91 14.91 -7.11
C LEU A 252 -1.60 14.09 -7.11
N ARG A 253 -1.13 13.75 -5.90
CA ARG A 253 0.03 12.91 -5.65
C ARG A 253 -0.44 11.73 -4.81
N PRO A 254 -0.32 10.47 -5.28
CA PRO A 254 -0.75 9.34 -4.48
C PRO A 254 0.07 9.26 -3.20
N PHE A 255 -0.52 8.72 -2.14
CA PHE A 255 0.14 8.58 -0.85
C PHE A 255 -0.24 7.27 -0.16
N LEU A 256 0.62 6.84 0.76
CA LEU A 256 0.38 5.73 1.67
C LEU A 256 0.53 6.23 3.10
N ILE A 257 -0.32 5.71 3.99
CA ILE A 257 -0.21 5.93 5.43
C ILE A 257 0.05 4.58 6.08
N ALA A 258 1.01 4.57 7.02
CA ALA A 258 1.20 3.41 7.88
C ALA A 258 0.31 3.47 9.11
N ASN A 259 -0.11 2.30 9.62
CA ASN A 259 -0.72 2.26 10.94
C ASN A 259 0.26 2.73 12.02
N SER A 260 -0.30 3.26 13.10
CA SER A 260 0.47 3.52 14.32
C SER A 260 0.97 2.21 14.92
N GLU A 261 2.22 2.18 15.37
CA GLU A 261 2.73 1.13 16.23
C GLU A 261 2.52 1.54 17.68
N PHE A 262 1.58 0.91 18.39
CA PHE A 262 1.53 1.03 19.85
C PHE A 262 2.40 -0.07 20.47
N PRO A 263 3.38 0.29 21.32
CA PRO A 263 4.32 -0.69 21.83
C PRO A 263 3.71 -1.52 22.96
N ARG A 264 3.08 -2.66 22.63
CA ARG A 264 3.04 -3.88 23.47
C ARG A 264 2.88 -5.08 22.56
N GLU A 265 3.89 -5.96 22.48
CA GLU A 265 3.82 -7.27 21.81
C GLU A 265 2.72 -8.21 22.38
N MET A 266 1.84 -7.73 23.26
CA MET A 266 0.91 -8.50 24.09
C MET A 266 -0.54 -7.95 24.11
N THR A 267 -0.88 -6.95 23.30
CA THR A 267 -2.27 -6.44 23.20
C THR A 267 -2.84 -6.68 21.81
N ASP A 268 -4.06 -7.18 21.73
CA ASP A 268 -4.79 -7.29 20.45
C ASP A 268 -5.01 -5.89 19.86
N GLN A 269 -4.40 -5.64 18.69
CA GLN A 269 -4.47 -4.39 17.94
C GLN A 269 -5.31 -4.52 16.67
N SER A 270 -6.02 -5.64 16.51
CA SER A 270 -6.73 -6.00 15.29
C SER A 270 -7.73 -4.95 14.86
N VAL A 271 -8.54 -4.42 15.79
CA VAL A 271 -9.53 -3.36 15.52
C VAL A 271 -8.83 -2.12 14.98
N MET A 272 -7.79 -1.65 15.65
CA MET A 272 -7.07 -0.46 15.22
C MET A 272 -6.45 -0.63 13.83
N ILE A 273 -5.79 -1.76 13.57
CA ILE A 273 -5.15 -2.03 12.28
C ILE A 273 -6.20 -2.04 11.16
N ARG A 274 -7.34 -2.70 11.38
CA ARG A 274 -8.46 -2.68 10.42
C ARG A 274 -8.99 -1.27 10.21
N ASN A 275 -9.30 -0.55 11.30
CA ASN A 275 -9.81 0.82 11.24
C ASN A 275 -8.89 1.71 10.40
N GLN A 276 -7.59 1.68 10.69
CA GLN A 276 -6.59 2.51 10.03
C GLN A 276 -6.37 2.11 8.57
N ALA A 277 -6.41 0.81 8.26
CA ALA A 277 -6.25 0.34 6.89
C ALA A 277 -7.44 0.69 5.99
N TYR A 278 -8.67 0.49 6.48
CA TYR A 278 -9.87 0.93 5.76
C TYR A 278 -9.95 2.45 5.69
N GLN A 279 -9.67 3.17 6.77
CA GLN A 279 -9.61 4.62 6.76
C GLN A 279 -8.63 5.15 5.70
N SER A 280 -7.45 4.53 5.63
CA SER A 280 -6.43 4.90 4.67
C SER A 280 -6.95 4.73 3.24
N ILE A 281 -7.40 3.53 2.86
CA ILE A 281 -7.76 3.26 1.47
C ILE A 281 -9.05 3.99 1.08
N LEU A 282 -10.05 4.04 1.96
CA LEU A 282 -11.34 4.66 1.65
C LEU A 282 -11.31 6.19 1.67
N SER A 283 -10.21 6.77 2.17
CA SER A 283 -9.93 8.20 2.07
C SER A 283 -8.84 8.46 1.02
N SER A 284 -8.92 7.82 -0.15
CA SER A 284 -8.07 8.08 -1.33
C SER A 284 -6.59 7.71 -1.23
N ALA A 285 -6.13 6.98 -0.21
CA ALA A 285 -4.74 6.49 -0.26
C ALA A 285 -4.57 5.46 -1.39
N ALA A 286 -3.37 5.43 -1.98
CA ALA A 286 -3.01 4.48 -3.05
C ALA A 286 -2.80 3.04 -2.53
N GLY A 287 -3.01 2.84 -1.24
CA GLY A 287 -2.62 1.65 -0.53
C GLY A 287 -2.53 1.89 0.97
N PHE A 288 -2.02 0.88 1.67
CA PHE A 288 -1.83 0.91 3.11
C PHE A 288 -0.47 0.31 3.46
N CYS A 289 0.17 0.86 4.49
CA CYS A 289 1.44 0.34 4.99
C CYS A 289 1.24 -0.30 6.38
N HIS A 290 1.42 -1.61 6.46
CA HIS A 290 1.46 -2.31 7.73
C HIS A 290 2.78 -2.01 8.45
N MET A 291 2.68 -1.71 9.74
CA MET A 291 3.82 -1.52 10.62
C MET A 291 3.55 -2.25 11.94
N SER A 292 4.43 -3.19 12.27
CA SER A 292 4.40 -3.94 13.53
C SER A 292 5.81 -4.05 14.12
N THR A 293 5.92 -4.64 15.31
CA THR A 293 7.23 -4.87 15.96
C THR A 293 8.14 -5.78 15.15
N ILE A 294 7.59 -6.54 14.17
CA ILE A 294 8.35 -7.36 13.22
C ILE A 294 9.38 -6.54 12.45
N LYS A 295 9.16 -5.23 12.25
CA LYS A 295 10.14 -4.32 11.63
C LYS A 295 11.53 -4.36 12.28
N ASN A 296 11.60 -4.75 13.56
CA ASN A 296 12.84 -4.85 14.32
C ASN A 296 13.52 -6.21 14.25
N PHE A 297 12.81 -7.25 13.78
CA PHE A 297 13.26 -8.64 13.72
C PHE A 297 13.87 -9.13 15.04
N ASN A 298 13.15 -8.89 16.15
CA ASN A 298 13.45 -9.50 17.45
C ASN A 298 13.49 -11.03 17.31
N PRO A 299 14.19 -11.79 18.18
CA PRO A 299 14.33 -13.25 18.04
C PRO A 299 13.00 -14.02 17.89
N THR A 300 11.89 -13.45 18.38
CA THR A 300 10.53 -14.00 18.31
C THR A 300 9.80 -13.73 16.99
N TRP A 301 10.38 -12.99 16.04
CA TRP A 301 9.67 -12.55 14.84
C TRP A 301 9.03 -13.69 14.03
N LYS A 302 9.69 -14.85 13.95
CA LYS A 302 9.17 -16.03 13.22
C LYS A 302 7.87 -16.58 13.83
N VAL A 303 7.70 -16.42 15.14
CA VAL A 303 6.48 -16.82 15.85
C VAL A 303 5.41 -15.73 15.72
N ASN A 304 5.84 -14.48 15.83
CA ASN A 304 4.92 -13.34 15.92
C ASN A 304 4.37 -12.87 14.57
N ILE A 305 5.05 -13.13 13.45
CA ILE A 305 4.64 -12.67 12.11
C ILE A 305 3.29 -13.22 11.63
N GLY A 306 2.78 -14.27 12.26
CA GLY A 306 1.44 -14.81 11.98
C GLY A 306 0.32 -14.21 12.82
N LYS A 307 0.62 -13.29 13.75
CA LYS A 307 -0.31 -12.70 14.72
C LYS A 307 -0.05 -11.21 14.94
N ASP A 308 0.55 -10.56 13.95
CA ASP A 308 0.94 -9.15 14.03
C ASP A 308 -0.11 -8.22 13.39
N GLY A 309 -1.28 -8.76 13.04
CA GLY A 309 -2.39 -8.05 12.40
C GLY A 309 -2.44 -8.20 10.88
N ALA A 310 -1.39 -8.78 10.26
CA ALA A 310 -1.34 -9.06 8.83
C ALA A 310 -2.46 -10.01 8.34
N GLU A 311 -2.98 -10.87 9.21
CA GLU A 311 -4.12 -11.75 8.93
C GLU A 311 -5.39 -10.97 8.52
N TYR A 312 -5.56 -9.75 9.01
CA TYR A 312 -6.69 -8.89 8.65
C TYR A 312 -6.43 -8.09 7.37
N ILE A 313 -5.17 -7.79 7.08
CA ILE A 313 -4.76 -7.15 5.82
C ILE A 313 -5.03 -8.07 4.63
N HIS A 314 -4.88 -9.38 4.81
CA HIS A 314 -5.28 -10.36 3.80
C HIS A 314 -6.76 -10.23 3.40
N GLU A 315 -7.65 -10.13 4.39
CA GLU A 315 -9.09 -10.00 4.14
C GLU A 315 -9.45 -8.65 3.51
N LEU A 316 -8.81 -7.55 3.94
CA LEU A 316 -8.90 -6.24 3.29
C LEU A 316 -8.59 -6.33 1.80
N VAL A 317 -7.45 -6.93 1.43
CA VAL A 317 -7.05 -7.07 0.03
C VAL A 317 -8.05 -7.93 -0.75
N LYS A 318 -8.54 -9.00 -0.15
CA LYS A 318 -9.53 -9.88 -0.78
C LYS A 318 -10.85 -9.16 -1.06
N ILE A 319 -11.32 -8.32 -0.13
CA ILE A 319 -12.53 -7.51 -0.30
C ILE A 319 -12.31 -6.47 -1.41
N LEU A 320 -11.21 -5.72 -1.34
CA LEU A 320 -10.92 -4.64 -2.31
C LEU A 320 -10.69 -5.15 -3.73
N LYS A 321 -10.16 -6.37 -3.91
CA LYS A 321 -10.05 -6.99 -5.25
C LYS A 321 -11.39 -7.18 -5.96
N GLY A 322 -12.50 -7.26 -5.22
CA GLY A 322 -13.84 -7.39 -5.78
C GLY A 322 -14.53 -6.04 -6.05
N ILE A 323 -13.84 -4.93 -5.82
CA ILE A 323 -14.40 -3.57 -5.83
C ILE A 323 -13.59 -2.74 -6.83
N PRO A 324 -14.24 -1.99 -7.74
CA PRO A 324 -13.58 -1.12 -8.71
C PRO A 324 -13.08 0.18 -8.05
N TRP A 325 -12.30 0.06 -6.97
CA TRP A 325 -11.88 1.16 -6.09
C TRP A 325 -11.14 2.27 -6.83
N GLU A 326 -10.45 1.94 -7.92
CA GLU A 326 -9.71 2.87 -8.78
C GLU A 326 -10.61 3.87 -9.52
N TYR A 327 -11.91 3.55 -9.66
CA TYR A 327 -12.92 4.40 -10.27
C TYR A 327 -13.81 5.10 -9.24
N MET A 328 -13.53 4.90 -7.95
CA MET A 328 -14.28 5.49 -6.85
C MET A 328 -13.53 6.70 -6.28
N GLN A 329 -14.26 7.61 -5.66
CA GLN A 329 -13.73 8.75 -4.93
C GLN A 329 -14.25 8.71 -3.50
N PRO A 330 -13.51 9.26 -2.51
CA PRO A 330 -14.04 9.48 -1.18
C PRO A 330 -15.33 10.26 -1.29
N ASP A 331 -16.40 9.71 -0.75
CA ASP A 331 -17.67 10.43 -0.75
C ASP A 331 -17.60 11.53 0.31
N LYS A 332 -18.12 12.71 -0.02
CA LYS A 332 -18.59 13.60 1.04
C LYS A 332 -19.65 12.83 1.81
N PRO A 333 -19.78 12.99 3.14
CA PRO A 333 -20.66 12.15 3.94
C PRO A 333 -22.15 12.45 3.71
N ASP A 334 -22.53 12.92 2.53
CA ASP A 334 -23.89 13.24 2.10
C ASP A 334 -24.75 11.98 1.99
N LEU A 335 -24.14 10.82 1.68
CA LEU A 335 -24.83 9.53 1.72
C LEU A 335 -25.33 9.17 3.12
N LEU A 336 -24.65 9.60 4.18
CA LEU A 336 -25.11 9.43 5.56
C LEU A 336 -26.13 10.52 5.87
N ILE A 337 -27.19 10.21 6.62
CA ILE A 337 -28.17 11.24 7.03
C ILE A 337 -27.77 11.87 8.36
N ASP A 338 -27.35 11.06 9.32
CA ASP A 338 -27.10 11.48 10.69
C ASP A 338 -25.82 12.32 10.81
N SER A 339 -25.94 13.52 11.38
CA SER A 339 -24.81 14.43 11.64
C SER A 339 -23.69 13.81 12.47
N LEU A 340 -24.02 12.92 13.42
CA LEU A 340 -23.04 12.21 14.23
C LEU A 340 -22.24 11.24 13.35
N ASP A 341 -22.91 10.51 12.47
CA ASP A 341 -22.26 9.59 11.52
C ASP A 341 -21.38 10.36 10.54
N LYS A 342 -21.84 11.52 10.04
CA LYS A 342 -21.05 12.40 9.16
C LYS A 342 -19.74 12.85 9.81
N SER A 343 -19.82 13.21 11.09
CA SER A 343 -18.69 13.74 11.87
C SER A 343 -17.78 12.65 12.46
N GLU A 344 -18.23 11.40 12.52
CA GLU A 344 -17.42 10.27 12.97
C GLU A 344 -16.23 10.05 12.03
N ILE A 345 -15.01 10.17 12.56
CA ILE A 345 -13.76 10.05 11.77
C ILE A 345 -13.58 8.63 11.21
N GLY A 346 -14.02 7.62 11.96
CA GLY A 346 -13.89 6.22 11.59
C GLY A 346 -14.87 5.76 10.51
N ILE A 347 -15.93 6.51 10.24
CA ILE A 347 -16.83 6.25 9.12
C ILE A 347 -16.27 6.94 7.88
N VAL A 348 -15.87 6.12 6.92
CA VAL A 348 -15.31 6.54 5.62
C VAL A 348 -15.99 5.78 4.51
N SER A 349 -16.03 6.36 3.32
CA SER A 349 -16.67 5.72 2.18
C SER A 349 -16.05 6.11 0.86
N LEU A 350 -16.00 5.15 -0.06
CA LEU A 350 -15.70 5.35 -1.47
C LEU A 350 -16.99 5.24 -2.27
N SER A 351 -17.18 6.10 -3.25
CA SER A 351 -18.34 6.10 -4.13
C SER A 351 -17.94 6.42 -5.58
N ASN A 352 -18.52 5.72 -6.55
CA ASN A 352 -18.53 6.15 -7.96
C ASN A 352 -19.93 6.65 -8.38
N LYS A 353 -20.74 7.06 -7.40
CA LYS A 353 -22.16 7.43 -7.52
C LYS A 353 -23.10 6.31 -7.96
N ARG A 354 -22.64 5.15 -8.40
CA ARG A 354 -23.50 3.95 -8.62
C ARG A 354 -23.35 2.90 -7.53
N LEU A 355 -22.15 2.77 -6.99
CA LEU A 355 -21.76 1.89 -5.90
C LEU A 355 -21.07 2.74 -4.84
N SER A 356 -21.43 2.51 -3.58
CA SER A 356 -20.73 3.03 -2.42
C SER A 356 -20.25 1.89 -1.53
N MET A 357 -19.04 2.01 -1.02
CA MET A 357 -18.43 1.15 -0.02
C MET A 357 -18.22 1.99 1.23
N LEU A 358 -18.87 1.64 2.34
CA LEU A 358 -18.72 2.28 3.62
C LEU A 358 -17.97 1.35 4.58
N TYR A 359 -17.05 1.91 5.36
CA TYR A 359 -16.53 1.26 6.55
C TYR A 359 -17.21 1.84 7.79
N LEU A 360 -17.74 0.95 8.63
CA LEU A 360 -18.42 1.27 9.87
C LEU A 360 -17.62 0.67 11.03
N PRO A 361 -17.01 1.50 11.90
CA PRO A 361 -16.16 1.01 13.00
C PRO A 361 -16.99 0.44 14.17
N THR A 362 -18.31 0.64 14.15
CA THR A 362 -19.24 0.18 15.19
C THR A 362 -20.42 -0.57 14.59
N SER A 363 -20.89 -1.59 15.32
CA SER A 363 -21.96 -2.46 14.87
C SER A 363 -23.34 -1.87 15.19
N ARG A 364 -23.84 -1.00 14.32
CA ARG A 364 -25.15 -0.37 14.46
C ARG A 364 -25.83 -0.13 13.11
N PRO A 365 -27.16 0.00 13.08
CA PRO A 365 -27.87 0.47 11.89
C PRO A 365 -27.36 1.84 11.44
N VAL A 366 -27.29 2.04 10.12
CA VAL A 366 -26.99 3.33 9.50
C VAL A 366 -28.14 3.77 8.61
N ARG A 367 -28.34 5.09 8.54
CA ARG A 367 -29.37 5.74 7.71
C ARG A 367 -28.70 6.36 6.49
N LEU A 368 -29.13 5.93 5.31
CA LEU A 368 -28.57 6.36 4.03
C LEU A 368 -29.58 7.13 3.18
N ASP A 369 -29.14 8.22 2.56
CA ASP A 369 -29.84 8.93 1.50
C ASP A 369 -29.47 8.35 0.13
N LEU A 370 -30.32 7.49 -0.41
CA LEU A 370 -30.05 6.82 -1.68
C LEU A 370 -30.24 7.75 -2.89
N ASN A 371 -30.80 8.96 -2.72
CA ASN A 371 -30.85 9.95 -3.79
C ASN A 371 -29.44 10.45 -4.17
N GLN A 372 -28.45 10.26 -3.29
CA GLN A 372 -27.05 10.58 -3.56
C GLN A 372 -26.37 9.58 -4.53
N LEU A 373 -27.05 8.47 -4.85
CA LEU A 373 -26.59 7.47 -5.81
C LEU A 373 -27.50 7.43 -7.05
N GLN A 374 -26.91 7.11 -8.20
CA GLN A 374 -27.58 6.94 -9.48
C GLN A 374 -28.22 5.55 -9.58
N GLY A 375 -29.54 5.51 -9.65
CA GLY A 375 -30.34 4.31 -9.88
C GLY A 375 -31.66 4.33 -9.11
N ASP A 376 -32.56 3.42 -9.47
CA ASP A 376 -33.87 3.31 -8.81
C ASP A 376 -33.95 2.13 -7.84
N VAL A 377 -33.10 1.12 -8.05
CA VAL A 377 -33.09 -0.13 -7.28
C VAL A 377 -31.67 -0.46 -6.87
N PHE A 378 -31.48 -0.63 -5.57
CA PHE A 378 -30.20 -0.90 -4.94
C PHE A 378 -30.18 -2.27 -4.30
N GLY A 379 -29.00 -2.90 -4.29
CA GLY A 379 -28.68 -4.05 -3.44
C GLY A 379 -27.63 -3.65 -2.42
N ALA A 380 -27.74 -4.20 -1.21
CA ALA A 380 -26.72 -4.06 -0.18
C ALA A 380 -26.04 -5.41 0.10
N VAL A 381 -24.76 -5.37 0.45
CA VAL A 381 -23.98 -6.53 0.87
C VAL A 381 -23.11 -6.11 2.06
N TRP A 382 -23.14 -6.91 3.12
CA TRP A 382 -22.26 -6.73 4.26
C TRP A 382 -21.05 -7.63 4.17
N TYR A 383 -19.85 -7.12 4.48
CA TYR A 383 -18.66 -7.92 4.73
C TYR A 383 -18.16 -7.74 6.15
N SER A 384 -17.73 -8.86 6.74
CA SER A 384 -16.94 -8.84 7.98
C SER A 384 -15.48 -8.56 7.62
N PRO A 385 -14.91 -7.42 8.04
CA PRO A 385 -13.50 -7.11 7.81
C PRO A 385 -12.56 -8.03 8.61
N ARG A 386 -13.09 -8.78 9.59
CA ARG A 386 -12.35 -9.76 10.40
C ARG A 386 -12.15 -11.10 9.70
N THR A 387 -13.08 -11.49 8.84
CA THR A 387 -13.16 -12.88 8.31
C THR A 387 -13.43 -12.96 6.81
N GLY A 388 -13.68 -11.83 6.14
CA GLY A 388 -14.07 -11.77 4.73
C GLY A 388 -15.44 -12.38 4.41
N ARG A 389 -16.19 -12.86 5.42
CA ARG A 389 -17.53 -13.43 5.21
C ARG A 389 -18.49 -12.33 4.72
N ARG A 390 -19.39 -12.71 3.82
CA ARG A 390 -20.41 -11.84 3.23
C ARG A 390 -21.83 -12.23 3.61
N TRP A 391 -22.72 -11.25 3.70
CA TRP A 391 -24.17 -11.43 3.92
C TRP A 391 -24.97 -10.53 2.98
N ASP A 392 -26.16 -10.99 2.59
CA ASP A 392 -27.11 -10.14 1.88
C ASP A 392 -27.60 -9.03 2.83
N GLY A 393 -27.48 -7.78 2.38
CA GLY A 393 -27.96 -6.60 3.09
C GLY A 393 -29.36 -6.16 2.66
N GLY A 394 -29.96 -6.88 1.71
CA GLY A 394 -31.31 -6.63 1.23
C GLY A 394 -31.38 -5.79 -0.04
N LYS A 395 -32.61 -5.48 -0.46
CA LYS A 395 -32.93 -4.68 -1.64
C LYS A 395 -33.63 -3.40 -1.19
N PHE A 396 -33.29 -2.30 -1.85
CA PHE A 396 -33.85 -0.98 -1.56
C PHE A 396 -34.32 -0.33 -2.86
N THR A 397 -35.33 0.51 -2.77
CA THR A 397 -35.68 1.47 -3.82
C THR A 397 -35.06 2.81 -3.49
N ASN A 398 -34.89 3.68 -4.50
CA ASN A 398 -34.42 5.03 -4.27
C ASN A 398 -35.36 5.76 -3.30
N LYS A 399 -34.79 6.28 -2.21
CA LYS A 399 -35.46 7.05 -1.17
C LYS A 399 -34.44 7.77 -0.32
N GLU A 400 -34.90 8.85 0.32
CA GLU A 400 -34.11 9.68 1.20
C GLU A 400 -33.69 8.98 2.49
N GLU A 401 -34.46 8.00 2.97
CA GLU A 401 -34.15 7.31 4.22
C GLU A 401 -34.22 5.78 4.08
N ALA A 402 -33.08 5.18 3.75
CA ALA A 402 -32.85 3.74 3.83
C ALA A 402 -32.10 3.38 5.10
N ILE A 403 -32.73 2.56 5.96
CA ILE A 403 -32.09 2.00 7.16
C ILE A 403 -31.48 0.66 6.77
N VAL A 404 -30.16 0.53 6.91
CA VAL A 404 -29.44 -0.71 6.64
C VAL A 404 -28.85 -1.22 7.94
N GLN A 405 -29.15 -2.47 8.30
CA GLN A 405 -28.73 -3.08 9.57
C GLN A 405 -27.61 -4.09 9.35
N PRO A 406 -26.56 -4.11 10.20
CA PRO A 406 -25.53 -5.13 10.14
C PRO A 406 -26.11 -6.51 10.48
N PRO A 407 -25.52 -7.61 9.96
CA PRO A 407 -26.03 -8.98 10.19
C PRO A 407 -25.98 -9.43 11.65
N ASP A 408 -25.09 -8.86 12.46
CA ASP A 408 -24.93 -9.11 13.88
C ASP A 408 -24.51 -7.81 14.57
N SER A 409 -24.96 -7.58 15.80
CA SER A 409 -24.81 -6.33 16.56
C SER A 409 -23.94 -6.53 17.80
N GLN A 410 -22.77 -7.16 17.63
CA GLN A 410 -21.83 -7.35 18.73
C GLN A 410 -21.05 -6.06 19.03
N PRO A 411 -20.86 -5.71 20.32
CA PRO A 411 -19.97 -4.62 20.71
C PRO A 411 -18.55 -4.81 20.16
N GLY A 412 -17.97 -3.74 19.62
CA GLY A 412 -16.60 -3.74 19.09
C GLY A 412 -16.43 -4.40 17.71
N TRP A 413 -17.50 -4.87 17.08
CA TRP A 413 -17.45 -5.34 15.70
C TRP A 413 -17.58 -4.20 14.70
N ASP A 414 -16.71 -4.21 13.71
CA ASP A 414 -16.69 -3.32 12.55
C ASP A 414 -17.31 -3.99 11.31
N TRP A 415 -17.73 -3.22 10.32
CA TRP A 415 -18.41 -3.74 9.14
C TRP A 415 -18.03 -2.97 7.89
N ILE A 416 -18.07 -3.67 6.75
CA ILE A 416 -18.06 -3.04 5.44
C ILE A 416 -19.46 -3.19 4.86
N LEU A 417 -20.05 -2.08 4.44
CA LEU A 417 -21.31 -2.05 3.71
C LEU A 417 -21.03 -1.67 2.26
N LEU A 418 -21.35 -2.56 1.32
CA LEU A 418 -21.50 -2.20 -0.08
C LEU A 418 -22.97 -1.92 -0.35
N ILE A 419 -23.28 -0.80 -0.98
CA ILE A 419 -24.61 -0.50 -1.50
C ILE A 419 -24.47 0.03 -2.92
N GLY A 420 -25.13 -0.62 -3.87
CA GLY A 420 -24.98 -0.26 -5.28
C GLY A 420 -26.23 -0.49 -6.09
N SER A 421 -26.37 0.31 -7.14
CA SER A 421 -27.43 0.18 -8.13
C SER A 421 -27.31 -1.16 -8.87
N LYS A 422 -28.46 -1.78 -9.15
CA LYS A 422 -28.55 -3.01 -9.95
C LYS A 422 -28.70 -2.77 -11.45
N GLN A 423 -28.66 -1.51 -11.88
CA GLN A 423 -28.89 -1.07 -13.26
C GLN A 423 -27.60 -0.60 -13.94
#